data_AF-A0A529LT78-F1
#
_entry.id   AF-A0A529LT78-F1
#
_cell.length_a   1.000
_cell.length_b   1.000
_cell.length_c   1.000
_cell.angle_alpha   90.00
_cell.angle_beta   90.00
_cell.angle_gamma   90.00
#
_symmetry.space_group_name_H-M   'P 1'
#
loop_
_entity.id
_entity.type
_entity.pdbx_description
1 polymer ?
#
loop_
_entity_poly.entity_id
_entity_poly.type
_entity_poly.pdbx_seq_one_letter_code
_entity_poly.pdbx_strand_id
1 'polypeptide(L)'
;NPDCVESGINQTEATATANAMTAVFNCLDHDIPHNSGSFRRIKVLLRENCVAGIPQFPHSCSTATTLVADVIVNTTQAAFSQLGDGFGLAEGNCCNSVGASVISGKDRRRDEA
;
A
#
# COMPACT_ATOMS: atom_id res chain seq x y z
N ASN A 1 -8.20 5.54 11.79
CA ASN A 1 -7.75 4.19 11.36
C ASN A 1 -7.90 3.21 12.49
N PRO A 2 -8.53 2.03 12.25
CA PRO A 2 -8.71 1.01 13.28
C PRO A 2 -7.38 0.39 13.70
N ASP A 3 -7.41 -0.35 14.81
CA ASP A 3 -6.25 -1.08 15.32
C ASP A 3 -5.85 -2.24 14.40
N CYS A 4 -4.72 -2.88 14.70
CA CYS A 4 -4.35 -4.10 13.99
C CYS A 4 -5.42 -5.17 14.14
N VAL A 5 -5.60 -5.96 13.08
CA VAL A 5 -6.59 -7.03 13.00
C VAL A 5 -5.90 -8.39 13.01
N GLU A 6 -6.60 -9.42 13.49
CA GLU A 6 -6.14 -10.82 13.49
C GLU A 6 -6.20 -11.43 12.08
N SER A 7 -5.47 -10.86 11.14
CA SER A 7 -5.34 -11.32 9.76
C SER A 7 -3.99 -10.89 9.16
N GLY A 8 -3.70 -11.31 7.93
CA GLY A 8 -2.46 -10.95 7.21
C GLY A 8 -2.45 -9.55 6.60
N ILE A 9 -3.53 -8.79 6.71
CA ILE A 9 -3.75 -7.56 5.92
C ILE A 9 -3.12 -6.30 6.52
N ASN A 10 -2.57 -6.40 7.74
CA ASN A 10 -1.94 -5.27 8.41
C ASN A 10 -0.70 -4.81 7.64
N GLN A 11 -0.43 -3.51 7.73
CA GLN A 11 0.79 -2.92 7.21
C GLN A 11 1.99 -3.16 8.14
N THR A 12 3.19 -2.95 7.58
CA THR A 12 4.41 -2.68 8.33
C THR A 12 4.71 -1.18 8.31
N GLU A 13 5.59 -0.70 9.18
CA GLU A 13 6.08 0.68 9.11
C GLU A 13 6.62 1.02 7.71
N ALA A 14 7.39 0.10 7.12
CA ALA A 14 7.99 0.28 5.81
C ALA A 14 6.94 0.34 4.69
N THR A 15 5.96 -0.58 4.69
CA THR A 15 4.94 -0.61 3.62
C THR A 15 3.96 0.54 3.76
N ALA A 16 3.50 0.88 4.97
CA ALA A 16 2.62 2.04 5.18
C ALA A 16 3.30 3.33 4.73
N THR A 17 4.59 3.50 5.06
CA THR A 17 5.40 4.65 4.62
C THR A 17 5.54 4.67 3.09
N ALA A 18 5.96 3.56 2.49
CA ALA A 18 6.17 3.46 1.05
C ALA A 18 4.88 3.73 0.26
N ASN A 19 3.75 3.18 0.69
CA ASN A 19 2.45 3.37 0.02
C ASN A 19 2.02 4.85 0.03
N ALA A 20 2.16 5.53 1.17
CA ALA A 20 1.86 6.97 1.26
C ALA A 20 2.80 7.79 0.36
N MET A 21 4.09 7.44 0.30
CA MET A 21 5.07 8.10 -0.56
C MET A 21 4.77 7.88 -2.04
N THR A 22 4.44 6.65 -2.44
CA THR A 22 4.03 6.33 -3.81
C THR A 22 2.89 7.23 -4.27
N ALA A 23 1.85 7.41 -3.44
CA ALA A 23 0.75 8.31 -3.77
C ALA A 23 1.18 9.77 -3.94
N VAL A 24 2.08 10.26 -3.07
CA VAL A 24 2.62 11.62 -3.20
C VAL A 24 3.34 11.76 -4.54
N PHE A 25 4.26 10.86 -4.88
CA PHE A 25 5.02 10.96 -6.14
C PHE A 25 4.14 10.75 -7.38
N ASN A 26 3.08 9.95 -7.30
CA ASN A 26 2.11 9.84 -8.39
C ASN A 26 1.36 11.15 -8.67
N CYS A 27 1.24 12.03 -7.67
CA CYS A 27 0.55 13.32 -7.80
C CYS A 27 1.50 14.50 -8.10
N LEU A 28 2.82 14.27 -8.07
CA LEU A 28 3.82 15.28 -8.35
C LEU A 28 4.32 15.17 -9.80
N ASP A 29 4.99 16.22 -10.27
CA ASP A 29 5.56 16.24 -11.61
C ASP A 29 6.73 15.23 -11.73
N HIS A 30 6.88 14.68 -12.94
CA HIS A 30 7.88 13.65 -13.26
C HIS A 30 9.32 14.20 -13.26
N ASP A 31 9.50 15.52 -13.19
CA ASP A 31 10.82 16.15 -13.08
C ASP A 31 11.48 15.94 -11.69
N ILE A 32 10.71 15.50 -10.69
CA ILE A 32 11.22 15.22 -9.34
C ILE A 32 11.91 13.85 -9.30
N PRO A 33 13.19 13.78 -8.90
CA PRO A 33 13.90 12.50 -8.80
C PRO A 33 13.31 11.56 -7.74
N HIS A 34 13.02 10.30 -8.09
CA HIS A 34 12.54 9.28 -7.15
C HIS A 34 13.70 8.60 -6.40
N ASN A 35 14.27 9.30 -5.42
CA ASN A 35 15.38 8.80 -4.61
C ASN A 35 15.29 9.27 -3.15
N SER A 36 16.20 8.78 -2.31
CA SER A 36 16.28 9.10 -0.88
C SER A 36 16.33 10.62 -0.60
N GLY A 37 16.88 11.41 -1.53
CA GLY A 37 16.88 12.85 -1.49
C GLY A 37 15.46 13.42 -1.46
N SER A 38 14.63 13.11 -2.44
CA SER A 38 13.24 13.59 -2.47
C SER A 38 12.40 12.96 -1.36
N PHE A 39 12.65 11.69 -1.06
CA PHE A 39 11.94 10.92 -0.03
C PHE A 39 12.06 11.56 1.36
N ARG A 40 13.23 12.11 1.71
CA ARG A 40 13.44 12.78 3.01
C ARG A 40 12.59 14.03 3.23
N ARG A 41 11.96 14.56 2.17
CA ARG A 41 11.05 15.72 2.24
C ARG A 41 9.65 15.35 2.68
N ILE A 42 9.32 14.06 2.71
CA ILE A 42 8.02 13.54 3.10
C ILE A 42 8.15 12.93 4.50
N LYS A 43 7.30 13.38 5.42
CA LYS A 43 7.20 12.81 6.77
C LYS A 43 5.86 12.08 6.89
N VAL A 44 5.91 10.76 6.95
CA VAL A 44 4.73 9.93 7.19
C VAL A 44 4.55 9.76 8.70
N LEU A 45 3.37 10.09 9.21
CA LEU A 45 3.03 9.93 10.62
C LEU A 45 2.23 8.64 10.78
N LEU A 46 2.84 7.64 11.42
CA LEU A 46 2.22 6.34 11.64
C LEU A 46 1.91 6.14 13.11
N ARG A 47 0.77 5.51 13.38
CA ARG A 47 0.32 5.12 14.72
C ARG A 47 0.73 3.68 14.99
N GLU A 48 1.19 3.39 16.20
CA GLU A 48 1.37 2.03 16.68
C GLU A 48 0.04 1.29 16.87
N ASN A 49 0.07 -0.03 16.70
CA ASN A 49 -1.09 -0.92 16.74
C ASN A 49 -2.20 -0.44 15.79
N CYS A 50 -1.86 -0.21 14.51
CA CYS A 50 -2.80 0.31 13.51
C CYS A 50 -2.71 -0.53 12.23
N VAL A 51 -3.86 -0.89 11.64
CA VAL A 51 -3.90 -1.67 10.39
C VAL A 51 -3.14 -1.00 9.24
N ALA A 52 -3.09 0.34 9.24
CA ALA A 52 -2.41 1.17 8.24
C ALA A 52 -1.16 1.88 8.82
N GLY A 53 -0.56 1.30 9.87
CA GLY A 53 0.56 1.91 10.59
C GLY A 53 1.60 0.90 11.04
N ILE A 54 2.10 1.06 12.27
CA ILE A 54 3.15 0.20 12.83
C ILE A 54 2.48 -0.98 13.53
N PRO A 55 2.69 -2.22 13.07
CA PRO A 55 2.07 -3.40 13.66
C PRO A 55 2.73 -3.74 15.01
N GLN A 56 1.97 -4.36 15.90
CA GLN A 56 2.49 -4.94 17.13
C GLN A 56 2.29 -6.46 17.12
N PHE A 57 3.19 -7.20 17.77
CA PHE A 57 3.05 -8.65 17.93
C PHE A 57 1.76 -8.96 18.72
N PRO A 58 0.96 -9.97 18.33
CA PRO A 58 1.24 -11.05 17.37
C PRO A 58 0.64 -10.87 15.96
N HIS A 59 0.31 -9.65 15.54
CA HIS A 59 -0.43 -9.46 14.28
C HIS A 59 0.42 -9.71 13.02
N SER A 60 -0.19 -10.36 12.01
CA SER A 60 0.46 -10.72 10.75
C SER A 60 0.43 -9.57 9.73
N CYS A 61 1.45 -9.52 8.86
CA CYS A 61 1.61 -8.53 7.78
C CYS A 61 1.86 -9.19 6.41
N SER A 62 1.40 -10.43 6.21
CA SER A 62 1.74 -11.25 5.03
C SER A 62 1.27 -10.67 3.69
N THR A 63 0.24 -9.83 3.67
CA THR A 63 -0.29 -9.18 2.46
C THR A 63 -0.23 -7.66 2.54
N ALA A 64 0.78 -7.14 3.25
CA ALA A 64 0.96 -5.71 3.49
C ALA A 64 1.13 -4.87 2.19
N THR A 65 1.49 -5.46 1.05
CA THR A 65 1.75 -4.73 -0.19
C THR A 65 0.58 -4.63 -1.16
N THR A 66 -0.56 -5.28 -0.90
CA THR A 66 -1.64 -5.41 -1.91
C THR A 66 -3.03 -5.00 -1.45
N LEU A 67 -3.40 -5.16 -0.18
CA LEU A 67 -4.78 -4.92 0.26
C LEU A 67 -4.95 -3.49 0.77
N VAL A 68 -4.67 -3.29 2.06
CA VAL A 68 -4.73 -1.98 2.70
C VAL A 68 -3.75 -0.99 2.04
N ALA A 69 -2.72 -1.49 1.36
CA ALA A 69 -1.81 -0.71 0.53
C ALA A 69 -2.54 0.14 -0.53
N ASP A 70 -3.40 -0.49 -1.33
CA ASP A 70 -4.15 0.18 -2.39
C ASP A 70 -5.06 1.27 -1.81
N VAL A 71 -5.68 0.98 -0.66
CA VAL A 71 -6.52 1.94 0.05
C VAL A 71 -5.71 3.15 0.51
N ILE A 72 -4.51 2.94 1.05
CA ILE A 72 -3.61 4.03 1.46
C ILE A 72 -3.25 4.89 0.24
N VAL A 73 -2.81 4.25 -0.85
CA VAL A 73 -2.41 4.97 -2.06
C VAL A 73 -3.56 5.81 -2.61
N ASN A 74 -4.72 5.19 -2.82
CA ASN A 74 -5.88 5.87 -3.39
C ASN A 74 -6.42 6.98 -2.49
N THR A 75 -6.47 6.77 -1.17
CA THR A 75 -6.93 7.79 -0.23
C THR A 75 -5.98 8.99 -0.20
N THR A 76 -4.67 8.76 -0.25
CA THR A 76 -3.69 9.85 -0.32
C THR A 76 -3.79 10.62 -1.63
N GLN A 77 -3.94 9.94 -2.78
CA GLN A 77 -4.15 10.61 -4.07
C GLN A 77 -5.44 11.44 -4.11
N ALA A 78 -6.53 10.90 -3.55
CA ALA A 78 -7.80 11.60 -3.42
C ALA A 78 -7.72 12.80 -2.45
N ALA A 79 -6.80 12.78 -1.47
CA ALA A 79 -6.53 13.95 -0.65
C ALA A 79 -5.82 15.05 -1.45
N PHE A 80 -4.90 14.69 -2.37
CA PHE A 80 -4.25 15.65 -3.25
C PHE A 80 -5.21 16.31 -4.23
N SER A 81 -6.24 15.60 -4.71
CA SER A 81 -7.25 16.21 -5.60
C SER A 81 -8.08 17.30 -4.92
N GLN A 82 -8.07 17.38 -3.58
CA GLN A 82 -8.72 18.48 -2.84
C GLN A 82 -7.91 19.79 -2.87
N LEU A 83 -6.66 19.76 -3.35
CA LEU A 83 -5.82 20.96 -3.48
C LEU A 83 -6.24 21.86 -4.67
N GLY A 84 -7.02 21.33 -5.61
CA GLY A 84 -7.53 22.05 -6.78
C GLY A 84 -7.05 21.46 -8.10
N ASP A 85 -7.38 22.15 -9.19
CA ASP A 85 -7.07 21.71 -10.54
C ASP A 85 -5.56 21.53 -10.77
N GLY A 86 -5.20 20.42 -11.42
CA GLY A 86 -3.80 20.06 -11.69
C GLY A 86 -3.12 19.24 -10.60
N PHE A 87 -3.80 18.93 -9.48
CA PHE A 87 -3.27 18.08 -8.43
C PHE A 87 -4.12 16.82 -8.21
N GLY A 88 -3.47 15.74 -7.78
CA GLY A 88 -4.13 14.49 -7.41
C GLY A 88 -4.44 13.56 -8.57
N LEU A 89 -5.02 12.42 -8.24
CA LEU A 89 -5.51 11.41 -9.17
C LEU A 89 -6.86 10.89 -8.68
N ALA A 90 -7.79 10.63 -9.60
CA ALA A 90 -9.14 10.20 -9.27
C ALA A 90 -9.17 8.79 -8.63
N GLU A 91 -8.53 7.82 -9.27
CA GLU A 91 -8.35 6.46 -8.75
C GLU A 91 -7.11 5.83 -9.42
N GLY A 92 -6.34 5.09 -8.63
CA GLY A 92 -5.30 4.19 -9.09
C GLY A 92 -5.76 2.74 -8.96
N ASN A 93 -5.30 1.89 -9.88
CA ASN A 93 -5.74 0.50 -9.98
C ASN A 93 -5.62 -0.28 -8.65
N CYS A 94 -6.72 -0.87 -8.18
CA CYS A 94 -6.70 -1.86 -7.11
C CYS A 94 -6.10 -3.19 -7.62
N CYS A 95 -5.00 -3.62 -7.02
CA CYS A 95 -4.10 -4.68 -7.51
C CYS A 95 -4.66 -6.12 -7.35
N ASN A 96 -5.93 -6.30 -6.96
CA ASN A 96 -6.48 -7.61 -6.63
C ASN A 96 -7.56 -8.08 -7.61
N SER A 97 -7.30 -7.95 -8.92
CA SER A 97 -8.16 -8.57 -9.95
C SER A 97 -8.03 -10.10 -9.94
N VAL A 98 -8.93 -10.81 -10.64
CA VAL A 98 -8.89 -12.28 -10.81
C VAL A 98 -7.51 -12.78 -11.28
N GLY A 99 -6.75 -11.95 -12.00
CA GLY A 99 -5.39 -12.27 -12.46
C GLY A 99 -4.35 -12.43 -11.35
N ALA A 100 -4.62 -11.97 -10.13
CA ALA A 100 -3.72 -12.10 -8.97
C ALA A 100 -3.97 -13.38 -8.15
N SER A 101 -4.81 -14.30 -8.64
CA SER A 101 -5.16 -15.53 -7.91
C SER A 101 -3.94 -16.44 -7.71
N VAL A 102 -3.72 -16.89 -6.48
CA VAL A 102 -2.70 -17.89 -6.15
C VAL A 102 -3.34 -19.27 -6.17
N ILE A 103 -2.87 -20.15 -7.04
CA ILE A 103 -3.28 -21.56 -7.10
C ILE A 103 -2.11 -22.41 -6.60
N SER A 104 -2.34 -23.24 -5.59
CA SER A 104 -1.36 -24.18 -5.06
C SER A 104 -2.02 -25.55 -4.84
N GLY A 105 -1.28 -26.63 -5.12
CA GLY A 105 -1.77 -28.00 -5.03
C GLY A 105 -1.04 -28.93 -5.99
N LYS A 106 -1.48 -30.18 -6.05
CA LYS A 106 -0.98 -31.16 -7.02
C LYS A 106 -1.68 -30.98 -8.37
N ASP A 107 -0.90 -30.77 -9.42
CA ASP A 107 -1.45 -30.70 -10.79
C ASP A 107 -1.79 -32.11 -11.28
N ARG A 108 -3.08 -32.42 -11.45
CA ARG A 108 -3.56 -33.73 -11.92
C ARG A 108 -2.99 -34.15 -13.29
N ARG A 109 -2.41 -33.23 -14.07
CA ARG A 109 -1.77 -33.53 -15.37
C ARG A 109 -0.32 -34.02 -15.22
N ARG A 110 0.30 -33.76 -14.07
CA ARG A 110 1.63 -34.24 -13.73
C ARG A 110 1.39 -35.36 -12.71
N ASP A 111 1.63 -36.60 -13.15
CA ASP A 111 1.32 -37.84 -12.42
C ASP A 111 2.22 -38.02 -11.18
N GLU A 112 2.21 -37.05 -10.26
CA GLU A 112 3.00 -37.05 -9.03
C GLU A 112 2.08 -37.42 -7.85
N ALA A 113 1.90 -38.74 -7.71
CA ALA A 113 1.45 -39.39 -6.48
C ALA A 113 2.36 -39.01 -5.30
#